data_AF-A0A162BC90-F1
#
_entry.id   AF-A0A162BC90-F1
#
_cell.length_a   1.000
_cell.length_b   1.000
_cell.length_c   1.000
_cell.angle_alpha   90.00
_cell.angle_beta   90.00
_cell.angle_gamma   90.00
#
_symmetry.space_group_name_H-M   'P 1'
#
loop_
_entity.id
_entity.type
_entity.pdbx_description
1 polymer ?
#
loop_
_entity_poly.entity_id
_entity_poly.type
_entity_poly.pdbx_seq_one_letter_code
_entity_poly.pdbx_strand_id
1 'polypeptide(L)'
;MTWIKPSFLWMMYRSGWAEKDTGQNRILAIDISREGFEWALDNSLLSNKAKEFTDREVWLKLKNSTPVRIKWDPERDINLQPLEHRAIQIGLSNEAVDLYVNQWVQKVTDVTELAAQIKGYVDNNQLEAARALLPKEVPYNLNTNLKDKIMAD
;
A
#
# COMPACT_ATOMS: atom_id res chain seq x y z
N MET A 1 -6.45 12.98 -2.05
CA MET A 1 -5.28 12.07 -1.98
C MET A 1 -5.80 10.66 -1.83
N THR A 2 -5.34 9.73 -2.67
CA THR A 2 -5.66 8.29 -2.59
C THR A 2 -4.43 7.50 -2.19
N TRP A 3 -4.57 6.26 -1.74
CA TRP A 3 -3.46 5.44 -1.25
C TRP A 3 -3.46 4.05 -1.91
N ILE A 4 -2.31 3.64 -2.43
CA ILE A 4 -2.04 2.24 -2.80
C ILE A 4 -1.39 1.54 -1.62
N LYS A 5 -1.90 0.34 -1.29
CA LYS A 5 -1.40 -0.55 -0.23
C LYS A 5 -1.23 -1.95 -0.79
N PRO A 6 0.02 -2.37 -1.09
CA PRO A 6 0.27 -3.69 -1.66
C PRO A 6 0.01 -4.84 -0.66
N SER A 7 0.22 -4.62 0.64
CA SER A 7 0.05 -5.66 1.66
C SER A 7 -1.43 -5.95 1.96
N PHE A 8 -1.80 -7.23 1.81
CA PHE A 8 -3.15 -7.72 2.11
C PHE A 8 -3.48 -7.60 3.60
N LEU A 9 -2.60 -8.08 4.48
CA LEU A 9 -2.85 -8.09 5.93
C LEU A 9 -2.83 -6.67 6.51
N TRP A 10 -2.01 -5.77 5.97
CA TRP A 10 -2.10 -4.36 6.31
C TRP A 10 -3.47 -3.77 5.94
N MET A 11 -3.99 -4.11 4.76
CA MET A 11 -5.33 -3.71 4.35
C MET A 11 -6.42 -4.30 5.25
N MET A 12 -6.28 -5.54 5.73
CA MET A 12 -7.22 -6.15 6.67
C MET A 12 -7.18 -5.46 8.04
N TYR A 13 -5.99 -5.12 8.54
CA TYR A 13 -5.85 -4.30 9.74
C TYR A 13 -6.54 -2.93 9.61
N ARG A 14 -6.37 -2.28 8.45
CA ARG A 14 -6.91 -0.93 8.24
C ARG A 14 -8.43 -0.90 8.06
N SER A 15 -8.98 -1.91 7.39
CA SER A 15 -10.41 -2.06 7.13
C SER A 15 -11.15 -2.80 8.25
N GLY A 16 -10.42 -3.44 9.17
CA GLY A 16 -11.01 -4.36 10.14
C GLY A 16 -11.71 -5.51 9.44
N TRP A 17 -11.05 -6.14 8.46
CA TRP A 17 -11.65 -7.20 7.61
C TRP A 17 -12.96 -6.78 6.92
N ALA A 18 -13.06 -5.52 6.49
CA ALA A 18 -14.28 -4.90 5.94
C ALA A 18 -15.46 -4.73 6.92
N GLU A 19 -15.22 -4.83 8.24
CA GLU A 19 -16.27 -4.71 9.26
C GLU A 19 -16.19 -3.41 10.08
N LYS A 20 -15.16 -2.58 9.86
CA LYS A 20 -14.93 -1.38 10.69
C LYS A 20 -15.95 -0.26 10.45
N ASP A 21 -16.50 -0.16 9.24
CA ASP A 21 -17.46 0.88 8.84
C ASP A 21 -18.43 0.29 7.81
N THR A 22 -19.73 0.55 8.00
CA THR A 22 -20.80 0.14 7.07
C THR A 22 -20.58 0.63 5.62
N GLY A 23 -19.88 1.76 5.43
CA GLY A 23 -19.51 2.28 4.12
C GLY A 23 -18.23 1.68 3.51
N GLN A 24 -17.52 0.80 4.23
CA GLN A 24 -16.25 0.18 3.81
C GLN A 24 -16.32 -1.35 3.91
N ASN A 25 -17.38 -1.94 3.36
CA ASN A 25 -17.71 -3.37 3.43
C ASN A 25 -17.25 -4.18 2.20
N ARG A 26 -16.30 -3.66 1.42
CA ARG A 26 -15.74 -4.31 0.24
C ARG A 26 -14.23 -4.25 0.25
N ILE A 27 -13.60 -5.35 -0.13
CA ILE A 27 -12.15 -5.45 -0.35
C ILE A 27 -11.93 -5.67 -1.84
N LEU A 28 -11.22 -4.74 -2.46
CA LEU A 28 -10.90 -4.79 -3.89
C LEU A 28 -9.40 -4.99 -4.06
N ALA A 29 -9.02 -6.06 -4.76
CA ALA A 29 -7.68 -6.23 -5.28
C ALA A 29 -7.57 -5.50 -6.62
N ILE A 30 -6.56 -4.64 -6.74
CA ILE A 30 -6.37 -3.79 -7.91
C ILE A 30 -5.04 -4.14 -8.56
N ASP A 31 -5.10 -4.63 -9.79
CA ASP A 31 -3.91 -4.87 -10.60
C ASP A 31 -3.56 -3.57 -11.34
N ILE A 32 -2.30 -3.16 -11.23
CA ILE A 32 -1.77 -1.99 -11.92
C ILE A 32 -0.60 -2.36 -12.81
N SER A 33 -0.39 -1.59 -13.88
CA SER A 33 0.78 -1.71 -14.75
C SER A 33 2.08 -1.52 -13.96
N ARG A 34 3.12 -2.27 -14.31
CA ARG A 34 4.46 -2.12 -13.70
C ARG A 34 5.02 -0.74 -13.98
N GLU A 35 4.85 -0.24 -15.20
CA GLU A 35 5.29 1.08 -15.63
C GLU A 35 4.67 2.17 -14.77
N GLY A 36 3.35 2.10 -14.52
CA GLY A 36 2.65 3.04 -13.64
C GLY A 36 3.10 2.95 -12.18
N PHE A 37 3.33 1.74 -11.67
CA PHE A 37 3.86 1.55 -10.32
C PHE A 37 5.26 2.17 -10.17
N GLU A 38 6.17 1.89 -11.10
CA GLU A 38 7.53 2.44 -11.08
C GLU A 38 7.55 3.95 -11.31
N TRP A 39 6.68 4.48 -12.18
CA TRP A 39 6.48 5.92 -12.32
C TRP A 39 6.09 6.54 -10.99
N ALA A 40 5.19 5.91 -10.23
CA ALA A 40 4.78 6.43 -8.92
C ALA A 40 5.95 6.46 -7.94
N LEU A 41 6.81 5.43 -7.92
CA LEU A 41 8.01 5.40 -7.08
C LEU A 41 9.02 6.48 -7.50
N ASP A 42 9.23 6.68 -8.80
CA ASP A 42 10.14 7.69 -9.31
C ASP A 42 9.62 9.12 -9.12
N ASN A 43 8.31 9.33 -9.05
CA ASN A 43 7.72 10.65 -8.83
C ASN A 43 7.35 10.89 -7.36
N SER A 44 8.10 10.25 -6.44
CA SER A 44 7.79 10.24 -5.02
C SER A 44 8.75 11.02 -4.12
N LEU A 45 8.22 11.36 -2.95
CA LEU A 45 8.95 11.93 -1.82
C LEU A 45 8.66 11.12 -0.56
N LEU A 46 9.71 10.74 0.16
CA LEU A 46 9.57 10.08 1.46
C LEU A 46 9.00 11.04 2.50
N SER A 47 8.00 10.58 3.26
CA SER A 47 7.27 11.45 4.19
C SER A 47 8.10 11.92 5.39
N ASN A 48 9.16 11.19 5.75
CA ASN A 48 10.08 11.55 6.83
C ASN A 48 11.15 12.59 6.40
N LYS A 49 11.39 12.79 5.10
CA LYS A 49 12.34 13.80 4.59
C LYS A 49 12.02 15.22 4.99
N ALA A 50 10.77 15.52 5.38
CA ALA A 50 10.39 16.82 5.91
C ALA A 50 11.29 17.29 7.06
N LYS A 51 11.87 16.35 7.84
CA LYS A 51 12.76 16.65 8.97
C LYS A 51 14.13 17.18 8.54
N GLU A 52 14.52 16.99 7.28
CA GLU A 52 15.82 17.40 6.73
C GLU A 52 15.80 18.85 6.22
N PHE A 53 14.63 19.45 6.05
CA PHE A 53 14.49 20.83 5.54
C PHE A 53 14.41 21.82 6.71
N THR A 54 15.34 22.78 6.74
CA THR A 54 15.31 23.92 7.65
C THR A 54 14.30 24.98 7.21
N ASP A 55 14.13 25.16 5.89
CA ASP A 55 13.17 26.09 5.30
C ASP A 55 11.84 25.38 4.95
N ARG A 56 10.79 25.82 5.64
CA ARG A 56 9.43 25.31 5.45
C ARG A 56 8.85 25.64 4.07
N GLU A 57 9.16 26.79 3.48
CA GLU A 57 8.64 27.18 2.17
C GLU A 57 9.25 26.32 1.07
N VAL A 58 10.55 26.05 1.15
CA VAL A 58 11.24 25.14 0.22
C VAL A 58 10.63 23.74 0.30
N TRP A 59 10.43 23.22 1.50
CA TRP A 59 9.75 21.94 1.70
C TRP A 59 8.34 21.93 1.10
N LEU A 60 7.53 22.96 1.36
CA LEU A 60 6.16 23.04 0.84
C LEU A 60 6.13 23.12 -0.68
N LYS A 61 7.04 23.86 -1.32
CA LYS A 61 7.17 23.92 -2.78
C LYS A 61 7.50 22.54 -3.35
N LEU A 62 8.53 21.88 -2.83
CA LEU A 62 8.92 20.52 -3.27
C LEU A 62 7.80 19.50 -3.04
N LYS A 63 7.15 19.57 -1.87
CA LYS A 63 5.99 18.74 -1.55
C LYS A 63 4.90 18.98 -2.61
N ASN A 64 4.49 20.22 -2.83
CA ASN A 64 3.38 20.50 -3.75
C ASN A 64 3.70 20.14 -5.20
N SER A 65 4.97 20.18 -5.62
CA SER A 65 5.42 19.76 -6.95
C SER A 65 5.64 18.25 -7.10
N THR A 66 5.65 17.48 -6.02
CA THR A 66 5.86 16.03 -6.08
C THR A 66 4.54 15.29 -5.83
N PRO A 67 3.97 14.60 -6.83
CA PRO A 67 2.61 14.07 -6.77
C PRO A 67 2.48 12.80 -5.91
N VAL A 68 3.58 12.12 -5.58
CA VAL A 68 3.56 10.86 -4.81
C VAL A 68 4.27 10.98 -3.45
N ARG A 69 3.70 10.35 -2.42
CA ARG A 69 4.28 10.22 -1.08
C ARG A 69 4.50 8.77 -0.70
N ILE A 70 5.72 8.46 -0.29
CA ILE A 70 6.03 7.17 0.31
C ILE A 70 6.01 7.27 1.83
N LYS A 71 5.38 6.27 2.45
CA LYS A 71 5.51 5.96 3.87
C LYS A 71 5.80 4.48 4.03
N TRP A 72 6.61 4.17 5.03
CA TRP A 72 6.81 2.80 5.49
C TRP A 72 6.13 2.68 6.85
N ASP A 73 5.11 1.85 6.93
CA ASP A 73 4.43 1.52 8.18
C ASP A 73 4.81 0.10 8.60
N PRO A 74 4.67 -0.28 9.87
CA PRO A 74 4.91 -1.67 10.25
C PRO A 74 3.99 -2.60 9.44
N GLU A 75 4.51 -3.73 8.98
CA GLU A 75 3.70 -4.79 8.38
C GLU A 75 2.82 -5.45 9.45
N ARG A 76 1.90 -6.32 9.04
CA ARG A 76 0.96 -7.04 9.89
C ARG A 76 1.07 -8.53 9.71
N ASP A 77 1.04 -9.26 10.82
CA ASP A 77 0.85 -10.71 10.79
C ASP A 77 -0.63 -11.09 10.59
N ILE A 78 -0.90 -12.39 10.55
CA ILE A 78 -2.26 -12.93 10.35
C ILE A 78 -3.22 -12.56 11.49
N ASN A 79 -2.70 -12.25 12.68
CA ASN A 79 -3.44 -11.78 13.84
C ASN A 79 -3.49 -10.24 13.91
N LEU A 80 -3.07 -9.57 12.84
CA LEU A 80 -3.00 -8.11 12.69
C LEU A 80 -2.09 -7.42 13.73
N GLN A 81 -1.10 -8.15 14.28
CA GLN A 81 -0.05 -7.59 15.12
C GLN A 81 1.06 -6.98 14.26
N PRO A 82 1.70 -5.89 14.72
CA PRO A 82 2.80 -5.28 13.98
C PRO A 82 4.03 -6.21 13.90
N LEU A 83 4.64 -6.28 12.71
CA LEU A 83 5.91 -6.95 12.48
C LEU A 83 7.07 -5.95 12.46
N GLU A 84 8.30 -6.46 12.60
CA GLU A 84 9.53 -5.64 12.60
C GLU A 84 9.80 -5.02 11.22
N HIS A 85 9.58 -5.79 10.15
CA HIS A 85 9.69 -5.29 8.78
C HIS A 85 8.48 -4.42 8.41
N ARG A 86 8.64 -3.61 7.36
CA ARG A 86 7.72 -2.53 7.02
C ARG A 86 7.06 -2.75 5.66
N ALA A 87 5.82 -2.31 5.57
CA ALA A 87 5.01 -2.29 4.36
C ALA A 87 5.03 -0.89 3.74
N ILE A 88 5.22 -0.82 2.42
CA ILE A 88 5.15 0.44 1.69
C ILE A 88 3.72 0.96 1.58
N GLN A 89 3.58 2.28 1.60
CA GLN A 89 2.35 3.01 1.37
C GLN A 89 2.60 4.13 0.39
N ILE A 90 1.78 4.20 -0.64
CA ILE A 90 1.99 5.11 -1.76
C ILE A 90 0.78 6.04 -1.84
N GLY A 91 0.95 7.27 -1.35
CA GLY A 91 -0.05 8.32 -1.39
C GLY A 91 0.01 9.07 -2.70
N LEU A 92 -1.06 9.05 -3.49
CA LEU A 92 -1.16 9.72 -4.79
C LEU A 92 -1.98 11.01 -4.67
N SER A 93 -1.48 12.05 -5.34
CA SER A 93 -2.13 13.36 -5.48
C SER A 93 -1.90 13.95 -6.86
N ASN A 94 -2.68 14.96 -7.22
CA ASN A 94 -2.58 15.68 -8.50
C ASN A 94 -2.61 14.68 -9.68
N GLU A 95 -1.73 14.87 -10.67
CA GLU A 95 -1.64 14.06 -11.89
C GLU A 95 -1.53 12.54 -11.62
N ALA A 96 -0.91 12.13 -10.51
CA ALA A 96 -0.77 10.72 -10.19
C ALA A 96 -2.12 10.02 -9.95
N VAL A 97 -3.16 10.76 -9.52
CA VAL A 97 -4.51 10.21 -9.37
C VAL A 97 -5.12 9.93 -10.73
N ASP A 98 -5.01 10.87 -11.65
CA ASP A 98 -5.58 10.74 -13.00
C ASP A 98 -4.86 9.65 -13.79
N LEU A 99 -3.53 9.56 -13.68
CA LEU A 99 -2.74 8.48 -14.28
C LEU A 99 -3.12 7.12 -13.68
N TYR A 100 -3.25 7.02 -12.35
CA TYR A 100 -3.66 5.77 -11.69
C TYR A 100 -5.00 5.28 -12.20
N VAL A 101 -6.03 6.13 -12.15
CA VAL A 101 -7.42 5.74 -12.49
C VAL A 101 -7.58 5.44 -13.98
N ASN A 102 -6.99 6.27 -14.85
CA ASN A 102 -7.29 6.20 -16.28
C ASN A 102 -6.27 5.37 -17.08
N GLN A 103 -5.10 5.07 -16.52
CA GLN A 103 -4.01 4.44 -17.27
C GLN A 103 -3.40 3.23 -16.56
N TRP A 104 -3.14 3.32 -15.24
CA TRP A 104 -2.39 2.27 -14.56
C TRP A 104 -3.26 1.08 -14.16
N VAL A 105 -4.49 1.30 -13.71
CA VAL A 105 -5.41 0.21 -13.32
C VAL A 105 -5.74 -0.66 -14.53
N GLN A 106 -5.37 -1.94 -14.44
CA GLN A 106 -5.61 -2.94 -15.47
C GLN A 106 -6.79 -3.85 -15.14
N LYS A 107 -7.02 -4.11 -13.85
CA LYS A 107 -8.09 -4.98 -13.37
C LYS A 107 -8.49 -4.62 -11.96
N VAL A 108 -9.77 -4.80 -11.66
CA VAL A 108 -10.32 -4.74 -10.31
C VAL A 108 -11.01 -6.07 -10.04
N THR A 109 -10.61 -6.74 -8.95
CA THR A 109 -11.20 -7.99 -8.50
C THR A 109 -11.79 -7.78 -7.12
N ASP A 110 -13.08 -8.05 -6.95
CA ASP A 110 -13.69 -8.11 -5.62
C ASP A 110 -13.21 -9.37 -4.91
N VAL A 111 -12.53 -9.21 -3.78
CA VAL A 111 -11.99 -10.29 -2.94
C VAL A 111 -12.59 -10.26 -1.54
N THR A 112 -13.77 -9.66 -1.39
CA THR A 112 -14.48 -9.54 -0.11
C THR A 112 -14.77 -10.92 0.50
N GLU A 113 -15.22 -11.87 -0.31
CA GLU A 113 -15.50 -13.24 0.15
C GLU A 113 -14.22 -13.96 0.61
N LEU A 114 -13.10 -13.77 -0.10
CA LEU A 114 -11.80 -14.32 0.30
C LEU A 114 -11.37 -13.75 1.65
N ALA A 115 -11.49 -12.43 1.84
CA ALA A 115 -11.18 -11.77 3.10
C ALA A 115 -12.04 -12.32 4.25
N ALA A 116 -13.34 -12.47 4.04
CA ALA A 116 -14.25 -13.05 5.02
C ALA A 116 -13.91 -14.51 5.35
N GLN A 117 -13.55 -15.32 4.36
CA GLN A 117 -13.14 -16.70 4.55
C GLN A 117 -11.86 -16.82 5.38
N ILE A 118 -10.84 -16.02 5.06
CA ILE A 118 -9.59 -15.97 5.83
C ILE A 118 -9.86 -15.55 7.26
N LYS A 119 -10.66 -14.49 7.46
CA LYS A 119 -11.07 -14.04 8.80
C LYS A 119 -11.76 -15.16 9.58
N GLY A 120 -12.67 -15.90 8.95
CA GLY A 120 -13.34 -17.05 9.57
C GLY A 120 -12.36 -18.10 10.08
N TYR A 121 -11.30 -18.42 9.32
CA TYR A 121 -10.25 -19.31 9.80
C TYR A 121 -9.45 -18.71 10.96
N VAL A 122 -9.14 -17.41 10.93
CA VAL A 122 -8.44 -16.71 12.02
C VAL A 122 -9.26 -16.74 13.30
N ASP A 123 -10.55 -16.39 13.24
CA ASP A 123 -11.47 -16.37 14.38
C ASP A 123 -11.60 -17.76 15.04
N ASN A 124 -11.49 -18.84 14.25
CA ASN A 124 -11.52 -20.23 14.72
C ASN A 124 -10.13 -20.79 15.07
N ASN A 125 -9.08 -19.94 15.11
CA ASN A 125 -7.70 -20.33 15.38
C ASN A 125 -7.12 -21.38 14.42
N GLN A 126 -7.63 -21.45 13.19
CA GLN A 126 -7.19 -22.34 12.11
C GLN A 126 -6.14 -21.64 11.24
N LEU A 127 -5.03 -21.21 11.86
CA LEU A 127 -4.07 -20.28 11.25
C LEU A 127 -3.39 -20.83 9.98
N GLU A 128 -3.13 -22.14 9.91
CA GLU A 128 -2.53 -22.75 8.71
C GLU A 128 -3.47 -22.68 7.50
N ALA A 129 -4.78 -22.89 7.72
CA ALA A 129 -5.79 -22.75 6.66
C ALA A 129 -5.93 -21.28 6.22
N ALA A 130 -5.89 -20.35 7.18
CA ALA A 130 -5.89 -18.91 6.88
C ALA A 130 -4.68 -18.51 6.03
N ARG A 131 -3.47 -18.96 6.41
CA ARG A 131 -2.22 -18.68 5.68
C ARG A 131 -2.21 -19.28 4.28
N ALA A 132 -2.75 -20.47 4.10
CA ALA A 132 -2.84 -21.12 2.79
C ALA A 132 -3.67 -20.36 1.76
N LEU A 133 -4.60 -19.50 2.23
CA LEU A 133 -5.46 -18.66 1.40
C LEU A 133 -4.94 -17.24 1.18
N LEU A 134 -3.88 -16.82 1.89
CA LEU A 134 -3.30 -15.50 1.68
C LEU A 134 -2.82 -15.34 0.23
N PRO A 135 -2.95 -14.14 -0.35
CA PRO A 135 -2.33 -13.83 -1.64
C PRO A 135 -0.83 -14.17 -1.60
N LYS A 136 -0.35 -14.83 -2.66
CA LYS A 136 1.07 -15.17 -2.77
C LYS A 136 1.88 -13.92 -3.07
N GLU A 137 2.79 -13.57 -2.17
CA GLU A 137 3.71 -12.46 -2.35
C GLU A 137 5.03 -12.94 -2.97
N VAL A 138 5.56 -12.16 -3.91
CA VAL A 138 6.84 -12.41 -4.58
C VAL A 138 7.64 -11.12 -4.52
N PRO A 139 8.97 -11.17 -4.24
CA PRO A 139 9.80 -9.98 -4.24
C PRO A 139 9.69 -9.19 -5.55
N TYR A 140 9.43 -7.89 -5.45
CA TYR A 140 9.44 -7.00 -6.61
C TYR A 140 10.88 -6.51 -6.85
N ASN A 141 11.47 -6.91 -7.97
CA ASN A 141 12.83 -6.51 -8.33
C ASN A 141 12.89 -5.05 -8.77
N LEU A 142 13.26 -4.16 -7.84
CA LEU A 142 13.55 -2.75 -8.13
C LEU A 142 14.99 -2.59 -8.64
N ASN A 143 15.17 -1.65 -9.57
CA ASN A 143 16.52 -1.16 -9.89
C ASN A 143 17.10 -0.37 -8.71
N THR A 144 18.43 -0.24 -8.66
CA THR A 144 19.15 0.40 -7.54
C THR A 144 18.67 1.84 -7.29
N ASN A 145 18.45 2.62 -8.34
CA ASN A 145 18.02 4.01 -8.21
C ASN A 145 16.66 4.14 -7.49
N LEU A 146 15.70 3.28 -7.83
CA LEU A 146 14.40 3.26 -7.17
C LEU A 146 14.49 2.77 -5.74
N LYS A 147 15.32 1.74 -5.47
CA LYS A 147 15.55 1.24 -4.11
C LYS A 147 16.07 2.37 -3.19
N ASP A 148 17.12 3.06 -3.61
CA ASP A 148 17.73 4.15 -2.85
C ASP A 148 16.75 5.30 -2.63
N LYS A 149 15.99 5.66 -3.67
CA LYS A 149 15.03 6.77 -3.64
C LYS A 149 13.93 6.57 -2.59
N ILE A 150 13.43 5.35 -2.46
CA ILE A 150 12.34 5.02 -1.53
C ILE A 150 12.86 4.40 -0.23
N MET A 151 14.19 4.21 -0.08
CA MET A 151 14.82 3.51 1.04
C MET A 151 14.22 2.11 1.24
N ALA A 152 14.16 1.32 0.17
CA ALA A 152 13.81 -0.09 0.24
C ALA A 152 15.07 -0.93 0.49
N ASP A 153 14.96 -1.93 1.38
CA ASP A 153 16.01 -2.89 1.72
C ASP A 153 16.26 -3.93 0.60
#